data_AF-A0A2R6T8Q9-F1
#
_entry.id   AF-A0A2R6T8Q9-F1
#
_cell.length_a   1.000
_cell.length_b   1.000
_cell.length_c   1.000
_cell.angle_alpha   90.00
_cell.angle_beta   90.00
_cell.angle_gamma   90.00
#
_symmetry.space_group_name_H-M   'P 1'
#
loop_
_entity.id
_entity.type
_entity.pdbx_description
1 polymer ?
#
loop_
_entity_poly.entity_id
_entity_poly.type
_entity_poly.pdbx_seq_one_letter_code
_entity_poly.pdbx_strand_id
1 'polypeptide(L)'
;MDLFDLAFTSYIYDFFTSFNESYKSFLKRVDYDLDLLDPKDRRALIVWLNRWGCRQFSLDYHELASNEILSWYNEGYLEVIPEEKRLWELNKKEFKEIRATYAELAQKTASRKKRNGDLLSISVGPTGASKILFALRPEVFVPWDIAIRKGLGYNDDSSSYVNYLKQAKSLIESLSTSCDKNDVELLEVPQKLGREKATVAQLIGEYYWVTETKDCYPPSPDTVQQWAKWSEDS
;
A
#
# COMPACT_ATOMS: atom_id res chain seq x y z
N MET A 1 -14.23 1.17 -11.28
CA MET A 1 -14.16 1.99 -10.07
C MET A 1 -14.40 3.42 -10.45
N ASP A 2 -15.24 4.11 -9.69
CA ASP A 2 -15.57 5.52 -9.87
C ASP A 2 -15.33 6.33 -8.59
N LEU A 3 -15.68 7.63 -8.62
CA LEU A 3 -15.58 8.51 -7.45
C LEU A 3 -16.46 8.07 -6.28
N PHE A 4 -17.62 7.46 -6.56
CA PHE A 4 -18.53 6.99 -5.52
C PHE A 4 -17.95 5.80 -4.77
N ASP A 5 -17.38 4.84 -5.50
CA ASP A 5 -16.69 3.69 -4.92
C ASP A 5 -15.61 4.16 -3.93
N LEU A 6 -14.75 5.09 -4.37
CA LEU A 6 -13.68 5.62 -3.51
C LEU A 6 -14.20 6.44 -2.34
N ALA A 7 -15.23 7.27 -2.53
CA ALA A 7 -15.80 8.05 -1.45
C ALA A 7 -16.33 7.13 -0.33
N PHE A 8 -17.07 6.10 -0.71
CA PHE A 8 -17.57 5.10 0.23
C PHE A 8 -16.43 4.35 0.92
N THR A 9 -15.53 3.73 0.17
CA THR A 9 -14.46 2.90 0.76
C THR A 9 -13.51 3.72 1.62
N SER A 10 -13.19 4.96 1.20
CA SER A 10 -12.38 5.87 2.00
C SER A 10 -13.10 6.24 3.30
N TYR A 11 -14.40 6.50 3.27
CA TYR A 11 -15.15 6.80 4.49
C TYR A 11 -15.14 5.62 5.47
N ILE A 12 -15.47 4.40 5.01
CA ILE A 12 -15.58 3.22 5.89
C ILE A 12 -14.24 2.64 6.32
N TYR A 13 -13.15 2.89 5.58
CA TYR A 13 -11.82 2.38 5.91
C TYR A 13 -11.39 2.77 7.34
N ASP A 14 -11.57 4.04 7.71
CA ASP A 14 -11.19 4.54 9.05
C ASP A 14 -12.11 4.03 10.16
N PHE A 15 -13.33 3.57 9.85
CA PHE A 15 -14.18 2.88 10.83
C PHE A 15 -13.68 1.46 11.12
N PHE A 16 -13.08 0.80 10.14
CA PHE A 16 -12.62 -0.58 10.29
C PHE A 16 -11.21 -0.70 10.86
N THR A 17 -10.36 0.32 10.70
CA THR A 17 -8.96 0.26 11.10
C THR A 17 -8.35 1.62 11.40
N SER A 18 -7.34 1.64 12.27
CA SER A 18 -6.52 2.81 12.55
C SER A 18 -5.28 2.90 11.66
N PHE A 19 -5.25 2.20 10.52
CA PHE A 19 -4.06 2.15 9.66
C PHE A 19 -3.71 3.51 9.06
N ASN A 20 -4.70 4.31 8.67
CA ASN A 20 -4.49 5.69 8.21
C ASN A 20 -3.76 6.52 9.27
N GLU A 21 -4.26 6.52 10.51
CA GLU A 21 -3.61 7.22 11.64
C GLU A 21 -2.22 6.68 11.96
N SER A 22 -2.03 5.36 11.85
CA SER A 22 -0.71 4.75 11.99
C SER A 22 0.27 5.19 10.90
N TYR A 23 -0.20 5.40 9.67
CA TYR A 23 0.64 5.88 8.56
C TYR A 23 0.96 7.37 8.71
N LYS A 24 -0.02 8.21 9.04
CA LYS A 24 0.22 9.63 9.38
C LYS A 24 1.24 9.78 10.50
N SER A 25 1.14 8.96 11.54
CA SER A 25 2.09 8.95 12.65
C SER A 25 3.49 8.51 12.24
N PHE A 26 3.59 7.57 11.29
CA PHE A 26 4.85 7.14 10.71
C PHE A 26 5.48 8.24 9.85
N LEU A 27 4.73 8.86 8.94
CA LEU A 27 5.22 9.97 8.11
C LEU A 27 5.75 11.12 8.98
N LYS A 28 5.03 11.52 10.02
CA LYS A 28 5.50 12.53 10.99
C LYS A 28 6.80 12.13 11.70
N ARG A 29 7.03 10.82 11.88
CA ARG A 29 8.22 10.31 12.58
C ARG A 29 9.48 10.40 11.71
N VAL A 30 9.32 10.31 10.40
CA VAL A 30 10.40 10.39 9.39
C VAL A 30 10.38 11.74 8.66
N ASP A 31 9.75 12.75 9.25
CA ASP A 31 9.60 14.09 8.67
C ASP A 31 9.10 14.13 7.21
N TYR A 32 8.20 13.20 6.87
CA TYR A 32 7.63 13.01 5.54
C TYR A 32 8.63 12.61 4.43
N ASP A 33 9.88 12.34 4.78
CA ASP A 33 10.93 11.93 3.86
C ASP A 33 11.72 10.76 4.47
N LEU A 34 11.28 9.53 4.16
CA LEU A 34 11.88 8.32 4.70
C LEU A 34 13.30 8.14 4.15
N ASP A 35 14.31 8.37 4.98
CA ASP A 35 15.70 8.11 4.62
C ASP A 35 16.15 6.73 5.11
N LEU A 36 16.31 5.79 4.19
CA LEU A 36 16.83 4.46 4.54
C LEU A 36 18.31 4.46 4.92
N LEU A 37 19.07 5.54 4.75
CA LEU A 37 20.42 5.68 5.29
C LEU A 37 20.42 6.03 6.78
N ASP A 38 19.38 6.70 7.29
CA ASP A 38 19.22 6.97 8.73
C ASP A 38 18.72 5.70 9.49
N PRO A 39 19.49 5.15 10.45
CA PRO A 39 19.03 4.03 11.28
C PRO A 39 17.75 4.30 12.08
N LYS A 40 17.47 5.55 12.45
CA LYS A 40 16.24 5.93 13.19
C LYS A 40 15.00 5.76 12.32
N ASP A 41 15.11 6.10 11.05
CA ASP A 41 14.05 6.01 10.06
C ASP A 41 13.76 4.56 9.69
N ARG A 42 14.81 3.75 9.47
CA ARG A 42 14.65 2.29 9.32
C ARG A 42 13.97 1.65 10.53
N ARG A 43 14.32 2.08 11.75
CA ARG A 43 13.64 1.62 12.97
C ARG A 43 12.18 2.05 13.01
N ALA A 44 11.87 3.29 12.64
CA ALA A 44 10.49 3.79 12.55
C ALA A 44 9.67 3.00 11.54
N LEU A 45 10.25 2.68 10.37
CA LEU A 45 9.66 1.84 9.33
C LEU A 45 9.31 0.46 9.87
N ILE A 46 10.24 -0.22 10.54
CA ILE A 46 10.00 -1.56 11.10
C ILE A 46 8.88 -1.55 12.16
N VAL A 47 8.86 -0.54 13.03
CA VAL A 47 7.79 -0.36 14.03
C VAL A 47 6.43 -0.14 13.34
N TRP A 48 6.39 0.68 12.29
CA TRP A 48 5.20 0.89 11.49
C TRP A 48 4.73 -0.41 10.79
N LEU A 49 5.65 -1.19 10.21
CA LEU A 49 5.34 -2.49 9.62
C LEU A 49 4.70 -3.45 10.64
N ASN A 50 5.21 -3.50 11.88
CA ASN A 50 4.60 -4.29 12.95
C ASN A 50 3.17 -3.84 13.28
N ARG A 51 2.92 -2.53 13.35
CA ARG A 51 1.56 -1.97 13.55
C ARG A 51 0.62 -2.33 12.40
N TRP A 52 1.17 -2.42 11.19
CA TRP A 52 0.47 -2.85 9.98
C TRP A 52 0.41 -4.37 9.83
N GLY A 53 0.69 -5.14 10.89
CA GLY A 53 0.48 -6.60 10.93
C GLY A 53 1.61 -7.45 10.34
N CYS A 54 2.75 -6.87 9.97
CA CYS A 54 3.91 -7.63 9.51
C CYS A 54 4.64 -8.29 10.69
N ARG A 55 4.22 -9.50 11.06
CA ARG A 55 4.75 -10.26 12.21
C ARG A 55 6.12 -10.90 11.96
N GLN A 56 6.56 -10.98 10.71
CA GLN A 56 7.88 -11.48 10.34
C GLN A 56 9.03 -10.62 10.87
N PHE A 57 8.78 -9.33 11.16
CA PHE A 57 9.74 -8.44 11.81
C PHE A 57 9.66 -8.60 13.34
N SER A 58 10.25 -9.67 13.87
CA SER A 58 10.29 -9.91 15.31
C SER A 58 11.12 -8.85 16.04
N LEU A 59 10.69 -8.42 17.24
CA LEU A 59 11.33 -7.37 18.03
C LEU A 59 12.83 -7.66 18.28
N ASP A 60 13.16 -8.91 18.59
CA ASP A 60 14.55 -9.34 18.86
C ASP A 60 15.47 -9.23 17.62
N TYR A 61 14.89 -9.07 16.43
CA TYR A 61 15.60 -9.04 15.16
C TYR A 61 15.42 -7.72 14.40
N HIS A 62 14.94 -6.65 15.05
CA HIS A 62 14.79 -5.34 14.40
C HIS A 62 16.11 -4.82 13.81
N GLU A 63 17.25 -4.97 14.51
CA GLU A 63 18.56 -4.57 14.00
C GLU A 63 18.97 -5.39 12.76
N LEU A 64 18.71 -6.70 12.75
CA LEU A 64 18.97 -7.55 11.59
C LEU A 64 18.14 -7.09 10.40
N ALA A 65 16.82 -6.92 10.59
CA ALA A 65 15.92 -6.46 9.53
C ALA A 65 16.30 -5.08 9.00
N SER A 66 16.69 -4.15 9.88
CA SER A 66 17.15 -2.81 9.52
C SER A 66 18.35 -2.87 8.59
N ASN A 67 19.34 -3.71 8.91
CA ASN A 67 20.54 -3.87 8.09
C ASN A 67 20.26 -4.59 6.76
N GLU A 68 19.36 -5.56 6.74
CA GLU A 68 18.95 -6.26 5.51
C GLU A 68 18.19 -5.33 4.54
N ILE A 69 17.34 -4.44 5.07
CA ILE A 69 16.66 -3.39 4.28
C ILE A 69 17.68 -2.38 3.77
N LEU A 70 18.65 -1.96 4.59
CA LEU A 70 19.73 -1.06 4.15
C LEU A 70 20.59 -1.70 3.05
N SER A 71 20.96 -2.98 3.18
CA SER A 71 21.71 -3.69 2.16
C SER A 71 20.97 -3.70 0.83
N TRP A 72 19.67 -4.06 0.86
CA TRP A 72 18.82 -4.01 -0.32
C TRP A 72 18.77 -2.62 -0.95
N TYR A 73 18.67 -1.57 -0.13
CA TYR A 73 18.62 -0.20 -0.62
C TYR A 73 19.93 0.21 -1.30
N ASN A 74 21.07 -0.11 -0.68
CA ASN A 74 22.41 0.17 -1.20
C ASN A 74 22.76 -0.63 -2.47
N GLU A 75 22.01 -1.70 -2.77
CA GLU A 75 22.11 -2.43 -4.04
C GLU A 75 21.50 -1.65 -5.22
N GLY A 76 20.90 -0.47 -4.97
CA GLY A 76 20.43 0.45 -6.01
C GLY A 76 19.08 0.07 -6.65
N TYR A 77 18.39 -0.93 -6.10
CA TYR A 77 17.13 -1.42 -6.68
C TYR A 77 16.03 -0.37 -6.75
N LEU A 78 16.03 0.64 -5.88
CA LEU A 78 15.01 1.69 -5.91
C LEU A 78 15.27 2.76 -6.98
N GLU A 79 16.54 2.95 -7.39
CA GLU A 79 16.94 4.00 -8.35
C GLU A 79 16.30 3.84 -9.73
N VAL A 80 15.87 2.63 -10.07
CA VAL A 80 15.15 2.33 -11.32
C VAL A 80 13.73 2.89 -11.34
N ILE A 81 13.22 3.39 -10.21
CA ILE A 81 11.87 3.94 -10.04
C ILE A 81 12.00 5.42 -9.71
N PRO A 82 11.79 6.32 -10.70
CA PRO A 82 11.87 7.75 -10.48
C PRO A 82 10.90 8.22 -9.39
N GLU A 83 11.31 9.19 -8.58
CA GLU A 83 10.51 9.74 -7.47
C GLU A 83 9.21 10.38 -7.94
N GLU A 84 9.26 11.07 -9.07
CA GLU A 84 8.12 11.82 -9.61
C GLU A 84 7.09 10.94 -10.32
N LYS A 85 7.40 9.64 -10.50
CA LYS A 85 6.51 8.73 -11.25
C LYS A 85 5.29 8.39 -10.43
N ARG A 86 4.16 8.33 -11.12
CA ARG A 86 2.90 7.80 -10.58
C ARG A 86 2.60 6.44 -11.17
N LEU A 87 1.84 5.62 -10.45
CA LEU A 87 1.47 4.26 -10.86
C LEU A 87 0.89 4.20 -12.29
N TRP A 88 0.01 5.15 -12.65
CA TRP A 88 -0.62 5.19 -13.97
C TRP A 88 0.31 5.67 -15.09
N GLU A 89 1.47 6.24 -14.77
CA GLU A 89 2.48 6.67 -15.74
C GLU A 89 3.50 5.56 -16.07
N LEU A 90 3.40 4.41 -15.39
CA LEU A 90 4.33 3.31 -15.59
C LEU A 90 4.14 2.57 -16.92
N ASN A 91 5.25 2.25 -17.56
CA ASN A 91 5.35 1.49 -18.78
C ASN A 91 5.81 0.04 -18.53
N LYS A 92 5.86 -0.77 -19.61
CA LYS A 92 6.21 -2.20 -19.52
C LYS A 92 7.62 -2.47 -18.98
N LYS A 93 8.59 -1.60 -19.28
CA LYS A 93 9.97 -1.72 -18.80
C LYS A 93 10.03 -1.46 -17.29
N GLU A 94 9.39 -0.39 -16.82
CA GLU A 94 9.34 -0.02 -15.40
C GLU A 94 8.65 -1.12 -14.57
N PHE A 95 7.57 -1.73 -15.07
CA PHE A 95 6.97 -2.90 -14.39
C PHE A 95 7.90 -4.11 -14.29
N LYS A 96 8.80 -4.31 -15.27
CA LYS A 96 9.80 -5.38 -15.21
C LYS A 96 10.86 -5.08 -14.14
N GLU A 97 11.27 -3.82 -14.03
CA GLU A 97 12.22 -3.35 -13.01
C GLU A 97 11.62 -3.44 -11.59
N ILE A 98 10.36 -3.03 -11.43
CA ILE A 98 9.59 -3.22 -10.19
C ILE A 98 9.54 -4.71 -9.80
N ARG A 99 9.34 -5.62 -10.76
CA ARG A 99 9.30 -7.06 -10.47
C ARG A 99 10.57 -7.54 -9.78
N ALA A 100 11.73 -7.13 -10.30
CA ALA A 100 13.02 -7.52 -9.76
C ALA A 100 13.24 -6.86 -8.38
N THR A 101 13.02 -5.56 -8.30
CA THR A 101 13.09 -4.74 -7.07
C THR A 101 12.30 -5.36 -5.92
N TYR A 102 11.04 -5.72 -6.18
CA TYR A 102 10.17 -6.38 -5.23
C TYR A 102 10.63 -7.80 -4.88
N ALA A 103 11.04 -8.59 -5.87
CA ALA A 103 11.47 -9.98 -5.65
C ALA A 103 12.68 -10.05 -4.72
N GLU A 104 13.66 -9.18 -4.92
CA GLU A 104 14.87 -9.11 -4.10
C GLU A 104 14.54 -8.67 -2.67
N LEU A 105 13.72 -7.63 -2.51
CA LEU A 105 13.29 -7.18 -1.19
C LEU A 105 12.53 -8.26 -0.42
N ALA A 106 11.62 -8.97 -1.09
CA ALA A 106 10.80 -10.00 -0.47
C ALA A 106 11.62 -11.20 0.05
N GLN A 107 12.84 -11.41 -0.47
CA GLN A 107 13.75 -12.47 -0.06
C GLN A 107 14.70 -12.09 1.08
N LYS A 108 14.91 -10.79 1.33
CA LYS A 108 15.76 -10.30 2.44
C LYS A 108 15.27 -10.83 3.79
N THR A 109 16.17 -10.97 4.75
CA THR A 109 15.85 -11.57 6.05
C THR A 109 15.18 -10.54 6.97
N ALA A 110 13.99 -10.84 7.49
CA ALA A 110 13.30 -10.01 8.47
C ALA A 110 13.52 -10.49 9.92
N SER A 111 13.69 -11.79 10.14
CA SER A 111 14.04 -12.34 11.45
C SER A 111 14.58 -13.75 11.33
N ARG A 112 14.90 -14.37 12.47
CA ARG A 112 15.23 -15.80 12.54
C ARG A 112 14.36 -16.52 13.57
N LYS A 113 14.08 -17.78 13.32
CA LYS A 113 13.30 -18.65 14.22
C LYS A 113 13.99 -19.99 14.40
N LYS A 114 14.11 -20.43 15.65
CA LYS A 114 14.62 -21.78 15.95
C LYS A 114 13.53 -22.82 15.71
N ARG A 115 13.82 -23.87 14.95
CA ARG A 115 12.93 -25.02 14.70
C ARG A 115 13.76 -26.29 14.67
N ASN A 116 13.43 -27.26 15.52
CA ASN A 116 14.13 -28.56 15.61
C ASN A 116 15.66 -28.47 15.79
N GLY A 117 16.15 -27.41 16.44
CA GLY A 117 17.59 -27.19 16.64
C GLY A 117 18.21 -26.21 15.62
N ASP A 118 17.61 -26.09 14.44
CA ASP A 118 18.10 -25.24 13.35
C ASP A 118 17.58 -23.81 13.45
N LEU A 119 18.39 -22.85 13.02
CA LEU A 119 18.03 -21.43 12.93
C LEU A 119 17.57 -21.11 11.51
N LEU A 120 16.27 -20.96 11.31
CA LEU A 120 15.66 -20.65 10.01
C LEU A 120 15.51 -19.15 9.82
N SER A 121 15.92 -18.63 8.67
CA SER A 121 15.62 -17.26 8.27
C SER A 121 14.15 -17.12 7.89
N ILE A 122 13.51 -16.08 8.42
CA ILE A 122 12.17 -15.64 8.04
C ILE A 122 12.36 -14.41 7.15
N SER A 123 11.85 -14.47 5.92
CA SER A 123 12.03 -13.37 4.97
C SER A 123 11.08 -12.19 5.25
N VAL A 124 11.37 -11.04 4.67
CA VAL A 124 10.49 -9.86 4.57
C VAL A 124 9.15 -10.26 3.96
N GLY A 125 9.17 -11.14 2.96
CA GLY A 125 7.99 -11.74 2.35
C GLY A 125 7.10 -10.73 1.60
N PRO A 126 6.01 -11.23 0.98
CA PRO A 126 5.22 -10.45 0.02
C PRO A 126 4.59 -9.19 0.61
N THR A 127 3.95 -9.34 1.78
CA THR A 127 3.27 -8.24 2.49
C THR A 127 4.26 -7.21 3.04
N GLY A 128 5.43 -7.67 3.52
CA GLY A 128 6.46 -6.76 4.02
C GLY A 128 7.06 -5.92 2.88
N ALA A 129 7.41 -6.58 1.77
CA ALA A 129 8.01 -5.92 0.62
C ALA A 129 7.09 -4.86 0.01
N SER A 130 5.81 -5.16 -0.20
CA SER A 130 4.86 -4.17 -0.75
C SER A 130 4.70 -2.94 0.14
N LYS A 131 4.72 -3.12 1.48
CA LYS A 131 4.55 -2.02 2.44
C LYS A 131 5.80 -1.17 2.58
N ILE A 132 6.99 -1.78 2.53
CA ILE A 132 8.26 -1.04 2.47
C ILE A 132 8.30 -0.21 1.18
N LEU A 133 7.99 -0.81 0.04
CA LEU A 133 7.95 -0.08 -1.23
C LEU A 133 6.91 1.04 -1.24
N PHE A 134 5.73 0.82 -0.68
CA PHE A 134 4.72 1.86 -0.46
C PHE A 134 5.26 3.02 0.39
N ALA A 135 5.94 2.73 1.50
CA ALA A 135 6.53 3.77 2.34
C ALA A 135 7.61 4.60 1.60
N LEU A 136 8.33 3.99 0.66
CA LEU A 136 9.40 4.64 -0.11
C LEU A 136 8.91 5.44 -1.32
N ARG A 137 7.88 4.93 -2.02
CA ARG A 137 7.29 5.54 -3.22
C ARG A 137 5.75 5.38 -3.20
N PRO A 138 5.05 6.15 -2.36
CA PRO A 138 3.61 5.99 -2.15
C PRO A 138 2.75 6.38 -3.36
N GLU A 139 3.30 7.10 -4.34
CA GLU A 139 2.64 7.42 -5.62
C GLU A 139 2.65 6.24 -6.61
N VAL A 140 3.52 5.26 -6.39
CA VAL A 140 3.73 4.12 -7.30
C VAL A 140 3.18 2.83 -6.73
N PHE A 141 3.51 2.51 -5.49
CA PHE A 141 3.22 1.20 -4.93
C PHE A 141 1.92 1.20 -4.17
N VAL A 142 1.22 0.06 -4.23
CA VAL A 142 0.03 -0.18 -3.43
C VAL A 142 0.33 -1.33 -2.48
N PRO A 143 0.14 -1.17 -1.16
CA PRO A 143 0.39 -2.25 -0.23
C PRO A 143 -0.66 -3.36 -0.41
N TRP A 144 -0.25 -4.61 -0.33
CA TRP A 144 -1.16 -5.75 -0.31
C TRP A 144 -0.92 -6.65 0.91
N ASP A 145 -1.95 -7.34 1.36
CA ASP A 145 -1.84 -8.40 2.35
C ASP A 145 -2.36 -9.73 1.81
N ILE A 146 -2.35 -10.76 2.65
CA ILE A 146 -2.77 -12.10 2.22
C ILE A 146 -4.26 -12.15 1.85
N ALA A 147 -5.11 -11.34 2.48
CA ALA A 147 -6.54 -11.30 2.16
C ALA A 147 -6.75 -10.63 0.80
N ILE A 148 -6.12 -9.47 0.56
CA ILE A 148 -6.14 -8.80 -0.75
C ILE A 148 -5.63 -9.72 -1.86
N ARG A 149 -4.50 -10.39 -1.65
CA ARG A 149 -3.94 -11.33 -2.63
C ARG A 149 -4.91 -12.43 -2.98
N LYS A 150 -5.48 -13.09 -1.98
CA LYS A 150 -6.36 -14.23 -2.17
C LYS A 150 -7.70 -13.81 -2.79
N GLY A 151 -8.27 -12.68 -2.36
CA GLY A 151 -9.52 -12.14 -2.90
C GLY A 151 -9.41 -11.85 -4.40
N LEU A 152 -8.27 -11.30 -4.83
CA LEU A 152 -7.97 -11.02 -6.23
C LEU A 152 -7.43 -12.22 -7.03
N GLY A 153 -7.31 -13.41 -6.42
CA GLY A 153 -6.81 -14.62 -7.10
C GLY A 153 -5.31 -14.63 -7.40
N TYR A 154 -4.52 -13.87 -6.65
CA TYR A 154 -3.06 -13.77 -6.79
C TYR A 154 -2.30 -14.65 -5.80
N ASN A 155 -1.08 -15.01 -6.19
CA ASN A 155 -0.13 -15.75 -5.35
C ASN A 155 0.91 -14.82 -4.69
N ASP A 156 1.80 -15.39 -3.90
CA ASP A 156 2.83 -14.67 -3.14
C ASP A 156 4.07 -14.25 -3.98
N ASP A 157 4.05 -14.45 -5.30
CA ASP A 157 5.20 -14.18 -6.17
C ASP A 157 5.25 -12.73 -6.74
N SER A 158 6.41 -12.36 -7.29
CA SER A 158 6.64 -11.02 -7.85
C SER A 158 5.84 -10.71 -9.11
N SER A 159 5.49 -11.72 -9.90
CA SER A 159 4.63 -11.55 -11.09
C SER A 159 3.21 -11.20 -10.68
N SER A 160 2.71 -11.89 -9.66
CA SER A 160 1.42 -11.63 -9.03
C SER A 160 1.36 -10.20 -8.50
N TYR A 161 2.41 -9.71 -7.83
CA TYR A 161 2.45 -8.32 -7.36
C TYR A 161 2.42 -7.30 -8.52
N VAL A 162 3.17 -7.55 -9.60
CA VAL A 162 3.15 -6.66 -10.77
C VAL A 162 1.79 -6.68 -11.47
N ASN A 163 1.13 -7.82 -11.55
CA ASN A 163 -0.22 -7.92 -12.11
C ASN A 163 -1.23 -7.15 -11.23
N TYR A 164 -1.09 -7.24 -9.91
CA TYR A 164 -1.86 -6.43 -8.98
C TYR A 164 -1.65 -4.92 -9.20
N LEU A 165 -0.41 -4.45 -9.36
CA LEU A 165 -0.15 -3.03 -9.66
C LEU A 165 -0.73 -2.60 -11.02
N LYS A 166 -0.71 -3.47 -12.04
CA LYS A 166 -1.37 -3.20 -13.32
C LYS A 166 -2.88 -3.10 -13.17
N GLN A 167 -3.48 -3.97 -12.36
CA GLN A 167 -4.90 -3.91 -12.06
C GLN A 167 -5.26 -2.61 -11.34
N ALA A 168 -4.47 -2.22 -10.33
CA ALA A 168 -4.60 -0.94 -9.65
C ALA A 168 -4.47 0.24 -10.63
N LYS A 169 -3.50 0.21 -11.56
CA LYS A 169 -3.38 1.19 -12.64
C LYS A 169 -4.67 1.29 -13.48
N SER A 170 -5.26 0.16 -13.89
CA SER A 170 -6.52 0.16 -14.65
C SER A 170 -7.72 0.70 -13.84
N LEU A 171 -7.74 0.52 -12.51
CA LEU A 171 -8.73 1.17 -11.65
C LEU A 171 -8.53 2.69 -11.61
N ILE A 172 -7.28 3.17 -11.57
CA ILE A 172 -6.97 4.60 -11.62
C ILE A 172 -7.36 5.20 -12.98
N GLU A 173 -7.14 4.49 -14.09
CA GLU A 173 -7.58 4.92 -15.42
C GLU A 173 -9.12 5.03 -15.50
N SER A 174 -9.83 4.08 -14.89
CA SER A 174 -11.30 4.12 -14.77
C SER A 174 -11.77 5.29 -13.90
N LEU A 175 -11.08 5.52 -12.78
CA LEU A 175 -11.33 6.65 -11.89
C LEU A 175 -11.10 7.98 -12.60
N SER A 176 -10.04 8.12 -13.40
CA SER A 176 -9.76 9.32 -14.19
C SER A 176 -10.94 9.63 -15.12
N THR A 177 -11.50 8.62 -15.78
CA THR A 177 -12.69 8.79 -16.62
C THR A 177 -13.91 9.24 -15.80
N SER A 178 -14.05 8.78 -14.56
CA SER A 178 -15.10 9.24 -13.64
C SER A 178 -14.86 10.68 -13.19
N CYS A 179 -13.60 11.05 -12.92
CA CYS A 179 -13.20 12.39 -12.54
C CYS A 179 -13.53 13.41 -13.64
N ASP A 180 -13.18 13.10 -14.90
CA ASP A 180 -13.49 13.94 -16.07
C ASP A 180 -14.99 14.21 -16.22
N LYS A 181 -15.84 13.23 -15.91
CA LYS A 181 -17.31 13.37 -15.97
C LYS A 181 -17.91 14.26 -14.88
N ASN A 182 -17.14 14.51 -13.82
CA ASN A 182 -17.61 15.24 -12.64
C ASN A 182 -16.80 16.52 -12.41
N ASP A 183 -16.02 16.97 -13.41
CA ASP A 183 -15.15 18.15 -13.33
C ASP A 183 -14.23 18.13 -12.10
N VAL A 184 -13.67 16.95 -11.80
CA VAL A 184 -12.72 16.72 -10.70
C VAL A 184 -11.37 16.40 -11.32
N GLU A 185 -10.29 17.02 -10.84
CA GLU A 185 -8.94 16.58 -11.20
C GLU A 185 -8.56 15.33 -10.40
N LEU A 186 -7.94 14.34 -11.05
CA LEU A 186 -7.57 13.06 -10.41
C LEU A 186 -6.70 13.27 -9.15
N LEU A 187 -5.79 14.24 -9.18
CA LEU A 187 -4.90 14.55 -8.05
C LEU A 187 -5.60 15.28 -6.90
N GLU A 188 -6.76 15.89 -7.15
CA GLU A 188 -7.58 16.52 -6.09
C GLU A 188 -8.46 15.51 -5.36
N VAL A 189 -8.62 14.29 -5.89
CA VAL A 189 -9.51 13.26 -5.30
C VAL A 189 -9.21 13.03 -3.82
N PRO A 190 -7.96 12.80 -3.38
CA PRO A 190 -7.69 12.65 -1.94
C PRO A 190 -8.19 13.83 -1.11
N GLN A 191 -7.93 15.07 -1.54
CA GLN A 191 -8.39 16.26 -0.82
C GLN A 191 -9.93 16.32 -0.76
N LYS A 192 -10.63 16.07 -1.87
CA LYS A 192 -12.10 16.07 -1.92
C LYS A 192 -12.72 15.00 -1.02
N LEU A 193 -11.99 13.92 -0.74
CA LEU A 193 -12.39 12.85 0.19
C LEU A 193 -11.92 13.06 1.64
N GLY A 194 -11.35 14.23 1.97
CA GLY A 194 -10.82 14.51 3.32
C GLY A 194 -9.52 13.76 3.65
N ARG A 195 -8.76 13.37 2.61
CA ARG A 195 -7.54 12.56 2.67
C ARG A 195 -6.31 13.38 2.21
N GLU A 196 -6.11 14.57 2.77
CA GLU A 196 -5.13 15.60 2.32
C GLU A 196 -3.64 15.18 2.24
N LYS A 197 -3.29 13.98 2.71
CA LYS A 197 -1.93 13.42 2.67
C LYS A 197 -1.85 12.03 2.01
N ALA A 198 -2.97 11.53 1.50
CA ALA A 198 -3.01 10.28 0.77
C ALA A 198 -2.70 10.51 -0.71
N THR A 199 -2.08 9.52 -1.33
CA THR A 199 -1.91 9.46 -2.78
C THR A 199 -3.13 8.77 -3.40
N VAL A 200 -3.33 8.93 -4.70
CA VAL A 200 -4.37 8.17 -5.42
C VAL A 200 -4.11 6.66 -5.28
N ALA A 201 -2.85 6.22 -5.38
CA ALA A 201 -2.45 4.82 -5.21
C ALA A 201 -2.79 4.29 -3.80
N GLN A 202 -2.64 5.12 -2.75
CA GLN A 202 -3.08 4.76 -1.40
C GLN A 202 -4.59 4.52 -1.35
N LEU A 203 -5.41 5.36 -1.97
CA LEU A 203 -6.87 5.19 -1.98
C LEU A 203 -7.30 3.88 -2.67
N ILE A 204 -6.59 3.47 -3.73
CA ILE A 204 -6.80 2.15 -4.34
C ILE A 204 -6.50 1.02 -3.35
N GLY A 205 -5.44 1.17 -2.55
CA GLY A 205 -5.10 0.24 -1.48
C GLY A 205 -6.18 0.16 -0.39
N GLU A 206 -6.74 1.30 0.00
CA GLU A 206 -7.87 1.39 0.95
C GLU A 206 -9.11 0.70 0.36
N TYR A 207 -9.44 0.96 -0.91
CA TYR A 207 -10.51 0.28 -1.65
C TYR A 207 -10.35 -1.24 -1.60
N TYR A 208 -9.20 -1.77 -2.02
CA TYR A 208 -8.97 -3.22 -2.01
C TYR A 208 -8.98 -3.81 -0.60
N TRP A 209 -8.47 -3.09 0.39
CA TRP A 209 -8.53 -3.58 1.76
C TRP A 209 -9.99 -3.71 2.22
N VAL A 210 -10.83 -2.73 1.91
CA VAL A 210 -12.26 -2.76 2.25
C VAL A 210 -13.00 -3.87 1.50
N THR A 211 -12.80 -4.00 0.19
CA THR A 211 -13.53 -5.00 -0.61
C THR A 211 -13.00 -6.40 -0.38
N GLU A 212 -11.68 -6.61 -0.38
CA GLU A 212 -11.11 -7.96 -0.34
C GLU A 212 -10.89 -8.48 1.08
N THR A 213 -10.62 -7.59 2.06
CA THR A 213 -10.36 -8.01 3.45
C THR A 213 -11.61 -7.95 4.32
N LYS A 214 -12.50 -6.98 4.06
CA LYS A 214 -13.75 -6.81 4.82
C LYS A 214 -14.99 -7.28 4.09
N ASP A 215 -14.87 -7.70 2.83
CA ASP A 215 -16.00 -8.13 2.00
C ASP A 215 -17.14 -7.09 2.01
N CYS A 216 -16.74 -5.81 2.01
CA CYS A 216 -17.65 -4.68 2.12
C CYS A 216 -17.59 -3.87 0.84
N TYR A 217 -18.73 -3.73 0.18
CA TYR A 217 -18.84 -3.05 -1.11
C TYR A 217 -19.75 -1.83 -0.98
N PRO A 218 -19.52 -0.80 -1.82
CA PRO A 218 -20.43 0.34 -1.92
C PRO A 218 -21.88 -0.12 -2.15
N PRO A 219 -22.87 0.47 -1.46
CA PRO A 219 -24.27 0.23 -1.75
C PRO A 219 -24.63 0.76 -3.14
N SER A 220 -25.78 0.35 -3.70
CA SER A 220 -26.21 0.90 -4.99
C SER A 220 -26.48 2.41 -4.91
N PRO A 221 -26.28 3.18 -6.00
CA PRO A 221 -26.63 4.60 -6.04
C PRO A 221 -28.08 4.89 -5.61
N ASP A 222 -29.03 4.03 -6.01
CA ASP A 222 -30.44 4.15 -5.61
C ASP A 222 -30.63 4.05 -4.09
N THR A 223 -29.85 3.17 -3.44
CA THR A 223 -29.87 3.01 -1.98
C THR A 223 -29.41 4.28 -1.29
N VAL A 224 -28.31 4.89 -1.78
CA VAL A 224 -27.78 6.13 -1.21
C VAL A 224 -28.71 7.31 -1.45
N GLN A 225 -29.31 7.41 -2.64
CA GLN A 225 -30.34 8.43 -2.92
C GLN A 225 -31.55 8.28 -2.00
N GLN A 226 -31.97 7.04 -1.71
CA GLN A 226 -33.06 6.79 -0.77
C GLN A 226 -32.71 7.23 0.65
N TRP A 227 -31.47 7.00 1.10
CA TRP A 227 -31.01 7.46 2.42
C TRP A 227 -30.92 8.98 2.50
N ALA A 228 -30.43 9.65 1.44
CA ALA A 228 -30.36 11.10 1.38
C ALA A 228 -31.75 11.74 1.53
N LYS A 229 -32.76 11.19 0.84
CA LYS A 229 -34.16 11.65 0.98
C LYS A 229 -34.66 11.61 2.42
N TRP A 230 -34.34 10.56 3.18
CA TRP A 230 -34.75 10.47 4.59
C TRP A 230 -34.15 11.58 5.46
N SER A 231 -32.98 12.09 5.11
CA SER A 231 -32.34 13.20 5.84
C SER A 231 -32.93 14.57 5.51
N GLU A 232 -33.56 14.72 4.33
CA GLU A 232 -34.24 15.96 3.93
C GLU A 232 -35.62 16.10 4.60
N ASP A 233 -36.25 14.97 4.93
CA ASP A 233 -37.55 14.91 5.62
C ASP A 233 -37.43 15.03 7.16
N SER A 234 -36.21 15.19 7.70
CA SER A 234 -35.88 15.27 9.14
C SER A 234 -35.56 16.69 9.59
#